data_AF-A0A960L640-F1
#
_entry.id   AF-A0A960L640-F1
#
_cell.length_a   1.000
_cell.length_b   1.000
_cell.length_c   1.000
_cell.angle_alpha   90.00
_cell.angle_beta   90.00
_cell.angle_gamma   90.00
#
_symmetry.space_group_name_H-M   'P 1'
#
loop_
_entity.id
_entity.type
_entity.pdbx_description
1 polymer ?
#
loop_
_entity_poly.entity_id
_entity_poly.type
_entity_poly.pdbx_seq_one_letter_code
_entity_poly.pdbx_strand_id
1 'polypeptide(L)' 'MKLRLETLVLVTGVALGMVLGPSALVQADDTATGRVAVGDKAPAIALPDISGTVYRSIDLRGEKNLVVVFFRGAW' A
#
# COMPACT_ATOMS: atom_id res chain seq x y z
N MET A 1 -69.45 18.96 7.06
CA MET A 1 -69.25 19.59 5.74
C MET A 1 -67.75 19.81 5.53
N LYS A 2 -67.27 19.45 4.32
CA LYS A 2 -65.94 19.71 3.72
C LYS A 2 -64.75 18.84 4.20
N LEU A 3 -64.64 17.65 3.57
CA LEU A 3 -63.36 17.00 3.28
C LEU A 3 -62.64 17.74 2.13
N ARG A 4 -61.33 17.96 2.26
CA ARG A 4 -60.32 18.10 1.18
C ARG A 4 -58.99 17.58 1.75
N LEU A 5 -58.46 16.43 1.32
CA LEU A 5 -57.59 16.23 0.14
C LEU A 5 -56.32 17.08 0.33
N GLU A 6 -55.16 16.51 0.67
CA GLU A 6 -54.15 16.00 -0.27
C GLU A 6 -53.01 15.34 0.56
N THR A 7 -52.62 14.08 0.29
CA THR A 7 -51.42 13.71 -0.50
C THR A 7 -50.13 14.02 0.29
N LEU A 8 -49.23 13.13 0.70
CA LEU A 8 -48.67 11.93 0.10
C LEU A 8 -47.80 11.27 1.19
N VAL A 9 -47.88 9.95 1.36
CA VAL A 9 -47.01 9.20 2.26
C VAL A 9 -45.58 9.23 1.70
N LEU A 10 -44.64 9.86 2.42
CA LEU A 10 -43.23 9.82 2.07
C LEU A 10 -42.69 8.42 2.39
N VAL A 11 -42.44 7.67 1.33
CA VAL A 11 -41.92 6.30 1.33
C VAL A 11 -40.60 6.22 2.09
N THR A 12 -40.59 5.33 3.07
CA THR A 12 -39.45 4.88 3.87
C THR A 12 -38.34 4.35 2.95
N GLY A 13 -37.27 5.11 2.77
CA GLY A 13 -36.09 4.69 2.02
C GLY A 13 -35.15 3.85 2.88
N VAL A 14 -35.38 2.53 2.95
CA VAL A 14 -34.33 1.58 3.31
C VAL A 14 -33.42 1.41 2.10
N ALA A 15 -32.16 1.84 2.24
CA ALA A 15 -31.06 1.40 1.37
C ALA A 15 -29.81 1.18 2.22
N LEU A 16 -29.89 0.14 3.04
CA LEU A 16 -28.74 -0.57 3.59
C LEU A 16 -28.14 -1.39 2.44
N GLY A 17 -26.97 -1.03 1.93
CA GLY A 17 -26.32 -1.87 0.92
C GLY A 17 -25.11 -1.24 0.25
N MET A 18 -23.94 -1.77 0.60
CA MET A 18 -22.76 -1.90 -0.28
C MET A 18 -22.21 -0.63 -0.94
N VAL A 19 -21.26 0.04 -0.28
CA VAL A 19 -20.02 0.47 -0.98
C VAL A 19 -18.85 0.35 0.01
N LEU A 20 -18.43 -0.88 0.32
CA LEU A 20 -17.02 -1.12 0.60
C LEU A 20 -16.33 -1.23 -0.77
N GLY A 21 -16.23 -0.10 -1.46
CA GLY A 21 -15.33 0.03 -2.60
C GLY A 21 -13.90 -0.12 -2.11
N PRO A 22 -12.93 -0.47 -2.98
CA PRO A 22 -11.51 -0.50 -2.64
C PRO A 22 -10.97 0.92 -2.47
N SER A 23 -11.52 1.68 -1.51
CA SER A 23 -11.05 3.02 -1.13
C SER A 23 -9.85 2.97 -0.19
N ALA A 24 -9.23 1.79 -0.04
CA ALA A 24 -7.99 1.59 0.68
C ALA A 24 -6.87 1.14 -0.26
N LEU A 25 -6.83 1.68 -1.49
CA LEU A 25 -5.51 1.99 -2.03
C LEU A 25 -4.99 3.14 -1.17
N VAL A 26 -4.32 2.79 -0.08
CA VAL A 26 -3.36 3.70 0.54
C VAL A 26 -2.43 4.06 -0.61
N GLN A 27 -2.69 5.22 -1.20
CA GLN A 27 -1.71 5.90 -2.02
C GLN A 27 -0.59 6.14 -1.04
N ALA A 28 0.41 5.25 -1.07
CA ALA A 28 1.62 5.46 -0.33
C ALA A 28 2.06 6.85 -0.76
N ASP A 29 1.99 7.80 0.16
CA ASP A 29 2.56 9.11 -0.05
C ASP A 29 3.96 8.83 -0.57
N ASP A 30 4.24 9.28 -1.80
CA ASP A 30 5.53 9.16 -2.47
C ASP A 30 6.58 10.08 -1.80
N THR A 31 6.33 10.38 -0.52
CA THR A 31 6.90 11.44 0.26
C THR A 31 7.67 10.77 1.40
N ALA A 32 8.99 10.69 1.19
CA ALA A 32 10.02 10.13 2.06
C ALA A 32 10.48 8.69 1.81
N THR A 33 10.50 8.22 0.55
CA THR A 33 11.60 7.30 0.19
C THR A 33 12.81 8.19 -0.15
N GLY A 34 13.76 8.30 0.78
CA GLY A 34 15.02 9.01 0.51
C GLY A 34 15.65 8.39 -0.73
N ARG A 35 15.59 9.10 -1.86
CA ARG A 35 16.02 8.58 -3.15
C ARG A 35 17.53 8.38 -3.10
N VAL A 36 17.98 7.14 -3.21
CA VAL A 36 19.41 6.81 -3.25
C VAL A 36 20.00 7.33 -4.56
N ALA A 37 21.07 8.10 -4.47
CA ALA A 37 21.81 8.61 -5.62
C ALA A 37 23.17 7.90 -5.77
N VAL A 38 23.76 8.02 -6.96
CA VAL A 38 25.13 7.54 -7.20
C VAL A 38 26.11 8.35 -6.36
N GLY A 39 27.03 7.67 -5.68
CA GLY A 39 27.98 8.28 -4.75
C GLY A 39 27.50 8.29 -3.30
N ASP A 40 26.20 8.06 -3.05
CA ASP A 40 25.70 7.90 -1.70
C ASP A 40 26.23 6.62 -1.06
N LYS A 41 26.42 6.66 0.26
CA LYS A 41 26.65 5.46 1.03
C LYS A 41 25.40 4.58 0.95
N ALA A 42 25.54 3.39 0.36
CA ALA A 42 24.46 2.41 0.30
C ALA A 42 23.89 2.11 1.71
N PRO A 43 22.55 2.12 1.88
CA PRO A 43 21.90 1.74 3.13
C PRO A 43 22.26 0.32 3.59
N ALA A 44 22.28 0.12 4.91
CA ALA A 44 22.39 -1.22 5.46
C ALA A 44 21.03 -1.92 5.31
N ILE A 45 21.03 -3.12 4.73
CA ILE A 45 19.84 -3.95 4.56
C ILE A 45 20.12 -5.35 5.10
N ALA A 46 19.08 -5.98 5.64
CA ALA A 46 19.10 -7.37 6.08
C ALA A 46 17.87 -8.06 5.52
N LEU A 47 18.05 -9.08 4.69
CA LEU A 47 16.96 -9.77 3.99
C LEU A 47 17.15 -11.29 4.09
N PRO A 48 16.07 -12.05 4.32
CA PRO A 48 16.11 -13.50 4.21
C PRO A 48 16.18 -13.91 2.73
N ASP A 49 16.84 -15.03 2.46
CA ASP A 49 16.69 -15.76 1.20
C ASP A 49 15.45 -16.67 1.20
N ILE A 50 15.28 -17.44 0.13
CA ILE A 50 14.17 -18.39 -0.03
C ILE A 50 14.18 -19.52 1.02
N SER A 51 15.32 -19.78 1.66
CA SER A 51 15.48 -20.78 2.72
C SER A 51 15.33 -20.17 4.11
N GLY A 52 15.12 -18.85 4.22
CA GLY A 52 15.01 -18.13 5.48
C GLY A 52 16.36 -17.70 6.08
N THR A 53 17.48 -17.93 5.38
CA THR A 53 18.80 -17.48 5.83
C THR A 53 18.90 -15.98 5.67
N VAL A 54 19.21 -15.26 6.75
CA VAL A 54 19.31 -13.79 6.72
C VAL A 54 20.71 -13.37 6.26
N TYR A 55 20.74 -12.59 5.18
CA TYR A 55 21.95 -11.93 4.68
C TYR A 55 21.92 -10.45 5.02
N ARG A 56 23.06 -9.91 5.49
CA ARG A 56 23.21 -8.49 5.80
C ARG A 56 24.19 -7.87 4.82
N SER A 57 23.82 -6.75 4.20
CA SER A 57 24.66 -6.09 3.19
C SER A 57 25.99 -5.56 3.74
N ILE A 58 26.09 -5.36 5.06
CA ILE A 58 27.33 -4.93 5.72
C ILE A 58 28.38 -6.05 5.77
N ASP A 59 27.94 -7.30 5.92
CA ASP A 59 28.82 -8.47 6.03
C ASP A 59 29.38 -8.87 4.66
N LEU A 60 28.71 -8.46 3.57
CA LEU A 60 29.13 -8.71 2.18
C LEU A 60 30.06 -7.63 1.61
N ARG A 61 30.36 -6.57 2.36
CA ARG A 61 31.21 -5.47 1.89
C ARG A 61 32.68 -5.89 1.88
N GLY A 62 33.44 -5.36 0.92
CA GLY A 62 34.90 -5.57 0.87
C GLY A 62 35.32 -6.90 0.23
N GLU A 63 34.42 -7.86 0.08
CA GLU A 63 34.69 -9.10 -0.64
C GLU A 63 34.45 -8.95 -2.16
N LYS A 64 33.25 -8.44 -2.54
CA LYS A 64 32.82 -8.24 -3.93
C LYS A 64 31.86 -7.07 -4.04
N ASN A 65 31.55 -6.67 -5.29
CA ASN A 65 30.47 -5.72 -5.57
C ASN A 65 29.11 -6.37 -5.29
N LEU A 66 28.25 -5.67 -4.55
CA LEU A 66 26.87 -6.09 -4.29
C LEU A 66 25.92 -5.42 -5.29
N VAL A 67 25.14 -6.22 -6.02
CA VAL A 67 24.08 -5.74 -6.92
C VAL A 67 22.73 -5.99 -6.27
N VAL A 68 21.89 -4.97 -6.18
CA VAL A 68 20.55 -5.05 -5.58
C VAL A 68 19.50 -4.84 -6.67
N VAL A 69 18.58 -5.80 -6.80
CA VAL A 69 17.48 -5.75 -7.79
C VAL A 69 16.16 -5.70 -7.02
N PHE A 70 15.43 -4.59 -7.18
CA PHE A 70 14.08 -4.47 -6.64
C PHE A 70 13.07 -4.98 -7.67
N PHE A 71 12.11 -5.78 -7.23
CA PHE A 71 11.02 -6.28 -8.06
C PHE A 71 9.71 -6.26 -7.26
N ARG A 72 8.58 -6.11 -7.96
CA ARG A 72 7.27 -6.03 -7.32
C ARG A 72 6.58 -7.40 -7.34
N GLY A 73 6.87 -8.21 -6.32
CA GLY A 73 6.26 -9.53 -6.12
C GLY A 73 6.89 -10.65 -6.95
N ALA A 74 6.79 -11.88 -6.46
CA ALA A 74 7.14 -13.10 -7.19
C ALA A 74 5.87 -13.67 -7.87
N TRP A 75 6.03 -14.25 -9.05
CA TRP A 75 4.97 -14.93 -9.78
C TRP A 75 4.72 -16.33 -9.23
#